data_AF-A0AAP4A8S0-F1
#
_entry.id   AF-A0AAP4A8S0-F1
#
_cell.length_a   1.000
_cell.length_b   1.000
_cell.length_c   1.000
_cell.angle_alpha   90.00
_cell.angle_beta   90.00
_cell.angle_gamma   90.00
#
_symmetry.space_group_name_H-M   'P 1'
#
loop_
_entity.id
_entity.type
_entity.pdbx_description
1 polymer ?
#
loop_
_entity_poly.entity_id
_entity_poly.type
_entity_poly.pdbx_seq_one_letter_code
_entity_poly.pdbx_strand_id
1 'polypeptide(L)'
;MNKFIIRRLILGISLFFIIIFSSFFIINKIYIKQKCKDLYFATEYLTTRGDLENSLLTIKNFELSFLDNDIAIVEINGLSYDKPHQSTSCKAYFEKKKNSIWDLKEIEKLT
;
A
#
# COMPACT_ATOMS: atom_id res chain seq x y z
N MET A 1 -1.09 40.87 -27.32
CA MET A 1 -1.06 39.40 -27.52
C MET A 1 -2.50 38.89 -27.59
N ASN A 2 -2.87 38.16 -28.64
CA ASN A 2 -4.28 37.85 -28.93
C ASN A 2 -4.88 36.93 -27.84
N LYS A 3 -6.04 37.31 -27.29
CA LYS A 3 -6.70 36.61 -26.17
C LYS A 3 -6.95 35.12 -26.47
N PHE A 4 -7.17 34.80 -27.75
CA PHE A 4 -7.30 33.43 -28.25
C PHE A 4 -6.01 32.60 -28.15
N ILE A 5 -4.86 33.21 -28.41
CA ILE A 5 -3.55 32.53 -28.33
C ILE A 5 -3.21 32.23 -26.87
N ILE A 6 -3.46 33.18 -25.97
CA ILE A 6 -3.23 33.01 -24.53
C ILE A 6 -4.08 31.87 -23.96
N ARG A 7 -5.37 31.81 -24.30
CA ARG A 7 -6.27 30.73 -23.87
C ARG A 7 -5.80 29.36 -24.36
N ARG A 8 -5.31 29.28 -25.60
CA ARG A 8 -4.80 28.03 -26.19
C ARG A 8 -3.51 27.57 -25.51
N LEU A 9 -2.63 28.49 -25.11
CA LEU A 9 -1.41 28.19 -24.34
C LEU A 9 -1.74 27.68 -22.92
N ILE A 10 -2.68 28.32 -22.22
CA ILE A 10 -3.11 27.89 -20.87
C ILE A 10 -3.69 26.47 -20.90
N LEU A 11 -4.53 26.17 -21.90
CA LEU A 11 -5.10 24.82 -22.06
C LEU A 11 -4.02 23.77 -22.35
N GLY A 12 -3.04 24.09 -23.20
CA GLY A 12 -1.92 23.19 -23.49
C GLY A 12 -1.07 22.90 -22.26
N ILE A 13 -0.75 23.93 -21.46
CA ILE A 13 -0.02 23.79 -20.20
C ILE A 13 -0.79 22.94 -19.19
N SER A 14 -2.10 23.19 -19.04
CA SER A 14 -2.94 22.41 -18.14
C SER A 14 -2.98 20.91 -18.52
N LEU A 15 -3.15 20.60 -19.80
CA LEU A 15 -3.11 19.23 -20.31
C LEU A 15 -1.77 18.55 -20.04
N PHE A 16 -0.66 19.28 -20.23
CA PHE A 16 0.67 18.76 -19.95
C PHE A 16 0.84 18.37 -18.49
N PHE A 17 0.40 19.21 -17.55
CA PHE A 17 0.43 18.87 -16.13
C PHE A 17 -0.44 17.64 -15.81
N ILE A 18 -1.64 17.54 -16.38
CA ILE A 18 -2.53 16.37 -16.18
C ILE A 18 -1.83 15.07 -16.63
N ILE A 19 -1.13 15.10 -17.77
CA ILE A 19 -0.38 13.95 -18.29
C ILE A 19 0.77 13.57 -17.35
N ILE A 20 1.52 14.54 -16.84
CA ILE A 20 2.60 14.28 -15.88
C ILE A 20 2.06 13.68 -14.59
N PHE A 21 1.01 14.28 -14.01
CA PHE A 21 0.42 13.80 -12.75
C PHE A 21 -0.14 12.38 -12.89
N SER A 22 -0.84 12.09 -13.99
CA SER A 22 -1.37 10.75 -14.24
C SER A 22 -0.27 9.72 -14.47
N SER A 23 0.78 10.07 -15.23
CA SER A 23 1.94 9.20 -15.43
C SER A 23 2.64 8.88 -14.10
N PHE A 24 2.90 9.89 -13.28
CA PHE A 24 3.50 9.72 -11.95
C PHE A 24 2.67 8.77 -11.08
N PHE A 25 1.35 8.94 -11.07
CA PHE A 25 0.44 8.08 -10.30
C PHE A 25 0.50 6.61 -10.76
N ILE A 26 0.54 6.36 -12.07
CA ILE A 26 0.63 5.00 -12.63
C ILE A 26 1.99 4.38 -12.29
N ILE A 27 3.08 5.11 -12.46
CA ILE A 27 4.44 4.65 -12.14
C ILE A 27 4.54 4.27 -10.67
N ASN A 28 3.99 5.10 -9.77
CA ASN A 28 4.00 4.82 -8.34
C ASN A 28 3.23 3.53 -8.00
N LYS A 29 2.06 3.31 -8.63
CA LYS A 29 1.30 2.05 -8.45
C LYS A 29 2.09 0.82 -8.92
N ILE A 30 2.81 0.93 -10.03
CA ILE A 30 3.65 -0.16 -10.53
C ILE A 30 4.83 -0.41 -9.58
N TYR A 31 5.48 0.65 -9.11
CA TYR A 31 6.58 0.56 -8.17
C TYR A 31 6.18 -0.15 -6.87
N ILE A 32 5.05 0.27 -6.27
CA ILE A 32 4.50 -0.37 -5.06
C ILE A 32 4.21 -1.85 -5.33
N LYS A 33 3.54 -2.19 -6.43
CA LYS A 33 3.24 -3.58 -6.80
C LYS A 33 4.51 -4.43 -6.93
N GLN A 34 5.59 -3.88 -7.50
CA GLN A 34 6.87 -4.59 -7.60
C GLN A 34 7.53 -4.78 -6.23
N LYS A 35 7.43 -3.77 -5.35
CA LYS A 35 7.94 -3.86 -3.98
C LYS A 35 7.15 -4.84 -3.11
N CYS A 36 5.84 -4.98 -3.32
CA CYS A 36 5.00 -6.01 -2.67
C CYS A 36 5.36 -7.46 -3.05
N LYS A 37 6.37 -7.71 -3.88
CA LYS A 37 6.98 -9.04 -4.02
C LYS A 37 7.83 -9.43 -2.81
N ASP A 38 8.38 -8.42 -2.14
CA ASP A 38 9.03 -8.58 -0.84
C ASP A 38 7.93 -8.66 0.23
N LEU A 39 7.94 -9.73 1.03
CA LEU A 39 6.92 -9.96 2.05
C LEU A 39 6.97 -8.90 3.14
N TYR A 40 8.17 -8.47 3.57
CA TYR A 40 8.31 -7.46 4.61
C TYR A 40 7.69 -6.14 4.16
N PHE A 41 8.01 -5.70 2.94
CA PHE A 41 7.42 -4.50 2.36
C PHE A 41 5.90 -4.65 2.16
N ALA A 42 5.46 -5.82 1.68
CA ALA A 42 4.04 -6.09 1.49
C ALA A 42 3.28 -6.00 2.81
N THR A 43 3.82 -6.55 3.89
CA THR A 43 3.24 -6.46 5.21
C THR A 43 3.17 -5.01 5.67
N GLU A 44 4.28 -4.28 5.68
CA GLU A 44 4.30 -2.88 6.10
C GLU A 44 3.31 -2.02 5.31
N TYR A 45 3.32 -2.15 3.99
CA TYR A 45 2.48 -1.33 3.13
C TYR A 45 0.99 -1.71 3.24
N LEU A 46 0.65 -2.99 3.16
CA LEU A 46 -0.74 -3.44 3.07
C LEU A 46 -1.46 -3.43 4.41
N THR A 47 -0.77 -3.66 5.53
CA THR A 47 -1.41 -3.63 6.85
C THR A 47 -1.49 -2.22 7.44
N THR A 48 -0.77 -1.23 6.88
CA THR A 48 -0.86 0.17 7.33
C THR A 48 -1.67 1.08 6.43
N ARG A 49 -1.74 0.78 5.12
CA ARG A 49 -2.50 1.58 4.14
C ARG A 49 -3.69 0.82 3.54
N GLY A 50 -4.00 -0.36 4.08
CA GLY A 50 -5.12 -1.18 3.64
C GLY A 50 -6.45 -0.66 4.17
N ASP A 51 -7.52 -1.05 3.48
CA ASP A 51 -8.92 -0.81 3.90
C ASP A 51 -9.47 -1.96 4.76
N LEU A 52 -8.62 -2.91 5.16
CA LEU A 52 -9.03 -4.08 5.93
C LEU A 52 -9.27 -3.70 7.40
N GLU A 53 -10.26 -4.34 8.01
CA GLU A 53 -10.46 -4.26 9.45
C GLU A 53 -9.18 -4.66 10.19
N ASN A 54 -8.92 -4.02 11.32
CA ASN A 54 -7.70 -4.20 12.12
C ASN A 54 -6.38 -3.74 11.47
N SER A 55 -6.45 -2.94 10.40
CA SER A 55 -5.28 -2.23 9.87
C SER A 55 -4.61 -1.37 10.96
N LEU A 56 -3.28 -1.34 10.93
CA LEU A 56 -2.45 -0.69 11.94
C LEU A 56 -2.03 0.70 11.47
N LEU A 57 -1.92 1.65 12.39
CA LEU A 57 -1.33 2.95 12.09
C LEU A 57 0.16 2.83 11.77
N THR A 58 0.86 1.94 12.47
CA THR A 58 2.29 1.69 12.28
C THR A 58 2.66 0.30 12.78
N ILE A 59 3.70 -0.28 12.20
CA ILE A 59 4.29 -1.55 12.66
C ILE A 59 5.54 -1.23 13.48
N LYS A 60 5.69 -1.91 14.62
CA LYS A 60 6.88 -1.88 15.48
C LYS A 60 7.70 -3.15 15.36
N ASN A 61 7.05 -4.30 15.21
CA ASN A 61 7.72 -5.59 15.07
C ASN A 61 7.08 -6.42 13.96
N PHE A 62 7.91 -7.19 13.27
CA PHE A 62 7.54 -8.15 12.25
C PHE A 62 8.14 -9.50 12.64
N GLU A 63 7.30 -10.52 12.73
CA GLU A 63 7.72 -11.88 13.01
C GLU A 63 7.05 -12.85 12.02
N LEU A 64 7.87 -13.63 11.32
CA LEU A 64 7.37 -14.59 10.35
C LEU A 64 6.94 -15.86 11.09
N SER A 65 5.64 -16.12 11.16
CA SER A 65 5.11 -17.32 11.81
C SER A 65 5.01 -18.50 10.85
N PHE A 66 4.70 -18.25 9.57
CA PHE A 66 4.64 -19.29 8.55
C PHE A 66 4.98 -18.73 7.16
N LEU A 67 5.70 -19.52 6.36
CA LEU A 67 5.98 -19.20 4.96
C LEU A 67 6.06 -20.47 4.13
N ASP A 68 5.29 -20.49 3.05
CA ASP A 68 5.41 -21.45 1.95
C ASP A 68 5.46 -20.69 0.62
N ASN A 69 5.45 -21.39 -0.51
CA ASN A 69 5.54 -20.81 -1.84
C ASN A 69 4.39 -19.85 -2.17
N ASP A 70 3.18 -20.16 -1.70
CA ASP A 70 1.96 -19.44 -2.05
C ASP A 70 1.29 -18.73 -0.87
N ILE A 71 1.62 -19.08 0.37
CA ILE A 71 0.97 -18.57 1.59
C ILE A 71 2.04 -18.07 2.56
N ALA A 72 1.77 -16.95 3.22
CA ALA A 72 2.57 -16.48 4.35
C ALA A 72 1.68 -16.00 5.49
N ILE A 73 2.09 -16.26 6.72
CA ILE A 73 1.46 -15.73 7.93
C ILE A 73 2.52 -14.94 8.67
N VAL A 74 2.19 -13.71 9.02
CA VAL A 74 3.09 -12.80 9.73
C VAL A 74 2.41 -12.32 10.99
N GLU A 75 3.08 -12.46 12.10
CA GLU A 75 2.72 -11.82 13.36
C GLU A 75 3.33 -10.42 13.40
N ILE A 76 2.47 -9.42 13.58
CA ILE A 76 2.87 -8.02 13.59
C ILE A 76 2.41 -7.37 14.89
N ASN A 77 3.30 -6.58 15.48
CA ASN A 77 2.98 -5.75 16.63
C ASN A 77 3.05 -4.29 16.22
N GLY A 78 2.03 -3.51 16.54
CA GLY A 78 1.94 -2.13 16.09
C GLY A 78 0.96 -1.30 16.90
N LEU A 79 0.59 -0.14 16.35
CA LEU A 79 -0.41 0.75 16.96
C LEU A 79 -1.73 0.65 16.20
N SER A 80 -2.85 0.57 16.91
CA SER A 80 -4.17 0.61 16.31
C SER A 80 -4.47 1.97 15.67
N TYR A 81 -5.27 1.97 14.60
CA TYR A 81 -5.77 3.21 14.01
C TYR A 81 -6.73 3.96 14.96
N ASP A 82 -7.50 3.23 15.75
CA ASP A 82 -8.44 3.81 16.71
C ASP A 82 -7.69 4.47 17.87
N LYS A 83 -8.14 5.67 18.26
CA LYS A 83 -7.66 6.36 19.46
C LYS A 83 -8.03 5.52 20.70
N PRO A 84 -7.14 5.35 21.69
CA PRO A 84 -5.90 6.12 21.92
C PRO A 84 -4.64 5.54 21.25
N HIS A 85 -4.76 4.84 20.12
CA HIS A 85 -3.66 4.18 19.39
C HIS A 85 -2.95 3.14 20.27
N GLN A 86 -3.72 2.18 20.78
CA GLN A 86 -3.19 1.17 21.68
C GLN A 86 -2.22 0.25 20.93
N SER A 87 -1.26 -0.29 21.68
CA SER A 87 -0.39 -1.34 21.15
C SER A 87 -1.23 -2.60 20.94
N THR A 88 -1.21 -3.17 19.75
CA THR A 88 -1.97 -4.37 19.40
C THR A 88 -1.11 -5.31 18.58
N SER A 89 -1.38 -6.60 18.74
CA SER A 89 -0.73 -7.69 18.04
C SER A 89 -1.74 -8.30 17.08
N CYS A 90 -1.33 -8.54 15.84
CA CYS A 90 -2.19 -9.11 14.81
C CYS A 90 -1.46 -10.21 14.02
N LYS A 91 -2.21 -11.14 13.47
CA LYS A 91 -1.78 -12.04 12.38
C LYS A 91 -2.28 -11.50 11.06
N ALA A 92 -1.36 -11.30 10.13
CA ALA A 92 -1.65 -10.92 8.76
C ALA A 92 -1.44 -12.13 7.86
N TYR A 93 -2.49 -12.47 7.09
CA TYR A 93 -2.52 -13.61 6.19
C TYR A 93 -2.32 -13.16 4.75
N PHE A 94 -1.29 -13.69 4.10
CA PHE A 94 -0.93 -13.35 2.73
C PHE A 94 -1.08 -14.54 1.79
N GLU A 95 -1.53 -14.24 0.57
CA GLU A 95 -1.53 -15.17 -0.56
C GLU A 95 -0.73 -14.58 -1.70
N LYS A 96 0.05 -15.42 -2.38
CA LYS A 96 0.85 -15.02 -3.52
C LYS A 96 0.02 -15.09 -4.80
N LYS A 97 -0.08 -13.95 -5.50
CA LYS A 97 -0.69 -13.90 -6.83
C LYS A 97 0.25 -14.45 -7.90
N LYS A 98 -0.29 -14.78 -9.08
CA LYS A 98 0.43 -15.30 -10.27
C LYS A 98 1.71 -14.52 -10.65
N ASN A 99 1.81 -13.24 -10.26
CA ASN A 99 2.98 -12.39 -10.53
C ASN A 99 4.03 -12.40 -9.39
N SER A 100 3.97 -13.36 -8.47
CA SER A 100 4.80 -13.42 -7.26
C SER A 100 4.62 -12.23 -6.31
N ILE A 101 3.47 -11.54 -6.40
CA ILE A 101 3.14 -10.40 -5.55
C ILE A 101 2.33 -10.91 -4.37
N TRP A 102 2.71 -10.52 -3.16
CA TRP A 102 1.94 -10.82 -1.96
C TRP A 102 0.71 -9.93 -1.86
N ASP A 103 -0.43 -10.56 -1.62
CA ASP A 103 -1.71 -9.92 -1.43
C ASP A 103 -2.20 -10.23 -0.01
N LEU A 104 -2.58 -9.19 0.73
CA LEU A 104 -3.10 -9.33 2.08
C LEU A 104 -4.58 -9.74 1.99
N LYS A 105 -4.94 -10.83 2.68
CA LYS A 105 -6.30 -11.36 2.71
C LYS A 105 -7.05 -10.93 3.95
N GLU A 106 -6.40 -11.05 5.09
CA GLU A 106 -7.04 -10.88 6.37
C GLU A 106 -6.04 -10.42 7.42
N ILE A 107 -6.53 -9.65 8.38
CA ILE A 107 -5.81 -9.25 9.58
C ILE A 107 -6.66 -9.67 10.79
N GLU A 108 -6.14 -10.60 11.57
CA GLU A 108 -6.76 -11.10 12.80
C GLU A 108 -6.03 -10.52 14.01
N LYS A 109 -6.76 -9.94 14.97
CA LYS A 109 -6.15 -9.49 16.23
C LYS A 109 -5.86 -10.68 17.14
N LEU A 110 -4.67 -10.70 17.70
CA LEU A 110 -4.30 -11.59 18.79
C LEU A 110 -4.77 -10.91 20.09
N THR A 111 -5.85 -11.43 20.68
CA THR A 111 -6.41 -11.01 21.97
C THR A 111 -5.44 -11.26 23.12
#